data_AF-A0A259KVZ4-F1
#
_entry.id   AF-A0A259KVZ4-F1
#
_cell.length_a   1.000
_cell.length_b   1.000
_cell.length_c   1.000
_cell.angle_alpha   90.00
_cell.angle_beta   90.00
_cell.angle_gamma   90.00
#
_symmetry.space_group_name_H-M   'P 1'
#
loop_
_entity.id
_entity.type
_entity.pdbx_description
1 polymer ?
#
loop_
_entity_poly.entity_id
_entity_poly.type
_entity_poly.pdbx_seq_one_letter_code
_entity_poly.pdbx_strand_id
1 'polypeptide(L)'
;VPFMFFYNSALLMEGEWFAIARALVTATFGVYLLSGGVMGWFANASAAWFTRILLIIAALLMIEGGLITDVAGVGMTVVAYLIQRQRRARMAPTAA
;
A
#
# COMPACT_ATOMS: atom_id res chain seq x y z
N VAL A 1 9.25 -1.34 -9.21
CA VAL A 1 9.85 -0.02 -8.89
C VAL A 1 10.14 0.79 -10.16
N PRO A 2 11.00 0.39 -11.12
CA PRO A 2 11.34 1.25 -12.26
C PRO A 2 10.15 1.66 -13.13
N PHE A 3 9.15 0.79 -13.29
CA PHE A 3 7.95 1.08 -14.09
C PHE A 3 7.11 2.26 -13.57
N MET A 4 7.19 2.64 -12.28
CA MET A 4 6.36 3.72 -11.73
C MET A 4 6.69 5.10 -12.33
N PHE A 5 7.97 5.33 -12.64
CA PHE A 5 8.43 6.57 -13.29
C PHE A 5 7.96 6.68 -14.74
N PHE A 6 7.65 5.55 -15.37
CA PHE A 6 7.13 5.52 -16.73
C PHE A 6 5.64 5.86 -16.79
N TYR A 7 4.88 5.46 -15.76
CA TYR A 7 3.44 5.73 -15.67
C TYR A 7 3.11 7.12 -15.11
N ASN A 8 4.02 7.74 -14.36
CA ASN A 8 3.77 9.02 -13.71
C ASN A 8 4.95 9.98 -13.85
N SER A 9 4.89 10.89 -14.83
CA SER A 9 5.90 11.94 -15.07
C SER A 9 6.08 12.88 -13.88
N ALA A 10 5.09 13.00 -12.98
CA ALA A 10 5.25 13.81 -11.76
C ALA A 10 6.33 13.24 -10.83
N LEU A 11 6.63 11.94 -10.90
CA LEU A 11 7.76 11.34 -10.18
C LEU A 11 9.12 11.72 -10.77
N LEU A 12 9.15 12.20 -12.02
CA LEU A 12 10.32 12.81 -12.65
C LEU A 12 10.43 14.30 -12.34
N MET A 13 9.62 14.80 -11.41
CA MET A 13 9.50 16.22 -11.05
C MET A 13 9.02 17.09 -12.22
N GLU A 14 8.32 16.49 -13.19
CA GLU A 14 7.68 17.21 -14.27
C GLU A 14 6.20 17.47 -13.93
N GLY A 15 5.84 18.75 -13.79
CA GLY A 15 4.45 19.18 -13.59
C GLY A 15 4.27 20.14 -12.43
N GLU A 16 3.04 20.19 -11.93
CA GLU A 16 2.61 21.06 -10.86
C GLU A 16 3.08 20.51 -9.49
N TRP A 17 3.45 21.40 -8.56
CA TRP A 17 4.14 20.99 -7.33
C TRP A 17 3.26 20.15 -6.39
N PHE A 18 1.95 20.39 -6.32
CA PHE A 18 1.05 19.52 -5.57
C PHE A 18 0.96 18.13 -6.22
N ALA A 19 0.91 18.04 -7.55
CA ALA A 19 0.91 16.76 -8.26
C ALA A 19 2.18 15.94 -7.98
N ILE A 20 3.35 16.59 -7.97
CA ILE A 20 4.65 15.97 -7.62
C ILE A 20 4.64 15.48 -6.17
N ALA A 21 4.28 16.34 -5.21
CA ALA A 21 4.26 15.99 -3.80
C ALA A 21 3.30 14.83 -3.51
N ARG A 22 2.12 14.87 -4.12
CA ARG A 22 1.10 13.81 -4.07
C ARG A 22 1.65 12.49 -4.61
N ALA A 23 2.14 12.49 -5.85
CA ALA A 23 2.70 11.31 -6.49
C ALA A 23 3.83 10.68 -5.66
N LEU A 24 4.71 11.52 -5.09
CA LEU A 24 5.82 11.07 -4.27
C LEU A 24 5.34 10.38 -2.98
N VAL A 25 4.35 10.98 -2.29
CA VAL A 25 3.75 10.38 -1.08
C VAL A 25 3.07 9.05 -1.42
N THR A 26 2.22 9.03 -2.46
CA THR A 26 1.47 7.81 -2.79
C THR A 26 2.37 6.70 -3.31
N ALA A 27 3.35 7.00 -4.15
CA ALA A 27 4.30 6.02 -4.65
C ALA A 27 5.16 5.43 -3.52
N THR A 28 5.64 6.27 -2.58
CA THR A 28 6.41 5.80 -1.41
C THR A 28 5.57 4.83 -0.58
N PHE A 29 4.31 5.17 -0.34
CA PHE A 29 3.39 4.31 0.40
C PHE A 29 3.10 3.01 -0.36
N GLY A 30 2.86 3.07 -1.68
CA GLY A 30 2.68 1.91 -2.54
C GLY A 30 3.89 0.95 -2.50
N VAL A 31 5.12 1.47 -2.57
CA VAL A 31 6.34 0.65 -2.46
C VAL A 31 6.42 -0.04 -1.10
N TYR A 32 6.11 0.67 -0.01
CA TYR A 32 6.08 0.06 1.34
C TYR A 32 5.08 -1.11 1.42
N LEU A 33 3.87 -0.93 0.87
CA LEU A 33 2.85 -1.98 0.84
C LEU A 33 3.27 -3.17 -0.01
N LEU A 34 3.90 -2.92 -1.17
CA LEU A 34 4.43 -3.96 -2.04
C LEU A 34 5.48 -4.79 -1.30
N SER A 35 6.44 -4.13 -0.63
CA SER A 35 7.46 -4.79 0.19
C SER A 35 6.83 -5.62 1.31
N GLY A 36 5.82 -5.10 2.01
CA GLY A 36 5.10 -5.86 3.05
C GLY A 36 4.34 -7.07 2.52
N GLY A 37 3.66 -6.92 1.37
CA GLY A 37 2.96 -8.03 0.70
C GLY A 37 3.90 -9.13 0.22
N VAL A 38 5.03 -8.75 -0.38
CA VAL A 38 6.07 -9.68 -0.86
C VAL A 38 6.74 -10.41 0.31
N MET A 39 7.16 -9.70 1.36
CA MET A 39 7.78 -10.32 2.54
C MET A 39 6.78 -11.15 3.36
N GLY A 40 5.48 -10.89 3.21
CA GLY A 40 4.45 -11.54 4.03
C GLY A 40 4.39 -10.98 5.45
N TRP A 41 4.78 -9.72 5.63
CA TRP A 41 4.80 -9.05 6.92
C TRP A 41 4.19 -7.66 6.81
N PHE A 42 3.18 -7.39 7.63
CA PHE A 42 2.47 -6.12 7.62
C PHE A 42 1.93 -5.79 9.01
N ALA A 43 2.09 -4.53 9.43
CA ALA A 43 1.60 -4.01 10.70
C ALA A 43 2.00 -4.86 11.92
N ASN A 44 3.30 -5.23 12.01
CA ASN A 44 3.88 -5.97 13.13
C ASN A 44 3.33 -7.40 13.33
N ALA A 45 2.87 -8.04 12.26
CA ALA A 45 2.44 -9.43 12.28
C ALA A 45 2.60 -10.09 10.90
N SER A 46 2.64 -11.43 10.88
CA SER A 46 2.63 -12.20 9.64
C SER A 46 1.32 -11.99 8.88
N ALA A 47 1.43 -11.58 7.61
CA ALA A 47 0.30 -11.35 6.73
C ALA A 47 -0.16 -12.68 6.13
N ALA A 48 -1.46 -13.00 6.24
CA ALA A 48 -2.01 -14.16 5.54
C ALA A 48 -1.90 -13.99 4.02
N TRP A 49 -1.95 -15.09 3.28
CA TRP A 49 -1.85 -15.09 1.82
C TRP A 49 -2.83 -14.10 1.15
N PHE A 50 -4.06 -14.01 1.65
CA PHE A 50 -5.07 -13.06 1.14
C PHE A 50 -4.75 -11.60 1.50
N THR A 51 -4.25 -11.32 2.71
CA THR A 51 -3.77 -9.98 3.08
C THR A 51 -2.58 -9.56 2.20
N ARG A 52 -1.68 -10.50 1.86
CA ARG A 52 -0.55 -10.24 0.96
C ARG A 52 -1.02 -9.84 -0.43
N ILE A 53 -1.96 -10.58 -1.01
CA ILE A 53 -2.54 -10.24 -2.31
C ILE A 53 -3.21 -8.86 -2.25
N LEU A 54 -3.96 -8.58 -1.18
CA LEU A 54 -4.64 -7.30 -1.01
C LEU A 54 -3.64 -6.13 -0.95
N LEU A 55 -2.52 -6.30 -0.23
CA LEU A 55 -1.44 -5.31 -0.15
C LEU A 55 -0.74 -5.10 -1.49
N ILE A 56 -0.51 -6.18 -2.24
CA ILE A 56 0.10 -6.09 -3.58
C ILE A 56 -0.82 -5.35 -4.55
N ILE A 57 -2.12 -5.66 -4.57
CA ILE A 57 -3.08 -4.96 -5.43
C ILE A 57 -3.20 -3.48 -5.02
N ALA A 58 -3.28 -3.20 -3.72
CA ALA A 58 -3.30 -1.83 -3.20
C ALA A 58 -2.05 -1.05 -3.64
N ALA A 59 -0.87 -1.67 -3.56
CA ALA A 59 0.38 -1.07 -4.00
C ALA A 59 0.38 -0.76 -5.50
N LEU A 60 -0.09 -1.68 -6.34
CA LEU A 60 -0.13 -1.49 -7.79
C LEU A 60 -1.05 -0.33 -8.19
N LEU A 61 -2.22 -0.20 -7.55
CA LEU A 61 -3.14 0.92 -7.79
C LEU A 61 -2.54 2.28 -7.43
N MET A 62 -1.74 2.33 -6.35
CA MET A 62 -1.03 3.54 -5.92
C MET A 62 0.19 3.88 -6.78
N ILE A 63 0.77 2.88 -7.45
CA ILE A 63 1.93 3.06 -8.33
C ILE A 63 1.54 3.70 -9.66
N GLU A 64 0.29 3.52 -10.11
CA GLU A 64 -0.23 4.19 -11.30
C GLU A 64 -0.28 5.73 -11.14
N GLY A 65 -0.51 6.22 -9.92
CA GLY A 65 -0.45 7.65 -9.59
C GLY A 65 -1.70 8.47 -9.96
N GLY A 66 -2.81 7.81 -10.29
CA GLY A 66 -4.09 8.45 -10.55
C GLY A 66 -4.87 8.78 -9.27
N LEU A 67 -5.65 9.86 -9.26
CA LEU A 67 -6.52 10.24 -8.13
C LEU A 67 -7.45 9.12 -7.66
N ILE A 68 -8.10 8.47 -8.62
CA ILE A 68 -9.10 7.41 -8.36
C ILE A 68 -8.40 6.13 -7.88
N THR A 69 -7.27 5.78 -8.51
CA THR A 69 -6.52 4.56 -8.22
C THR A 69 -5.85 4.67 -6.85
N ASP A 70 -5.35 5.86 -6.49
CA ASP A 70 -4.82 6.16 -5.17
C ASP A 70 -5.87 5.95 -4.08
N VAL A 71 -7.08 6.50 -4.27
CA VAL A 71 -8.18 6.37 -3.31
C VAL A 71 -8.60 4.90 -3.16
N ALA A 72 -8.69 4.17 -4.28
CA ALA A 72 -8.97 2.73 -4.26
C ALA A 72 -7.88 1.95 -3.51
N GLY A 73 -6.60 2.25 -3.77
CA GLY A 73 -5.46 1.64 -3.07
C GLY A 73 -5.45 1.94 -1.57
N VAL A 74 -5.80 3.16 -1.17
CA VAL A 74 -5.95 3.53 0.25
C VAL A 74 -7.07 2.71 0.89
N GLY A 75 -8.23 2.62 0.22
CA GLY A 75 -9.35 1.81 0.68
C GLY A 75 -8.97 0.34 0.90
N MET A 76 -8.27 -0.26 -0.07
CA MET A 76 -7.77 -1.63 0.06
C MET A 76 -6.77 -1.76 1.22
N THR A 77 -5.87 -0.80 1.37
CA THR A 77 -4.90 -0.81 2.49
C THR A 77 -5.59 -0.77 3.84
N VAL A 78 -6.64 0.05 3.99
CA VAL A 78 -7.46 0.13 5.21
C VAL A 78 -8.11 -1.22 5.48
N VAL A 79 -8.68 -1.88 4.48
CA VAL A 79 -9.27 -3.21 4.62
C VAL A 79 -8.21 -4.24 5.05
N ALA A 80 -7.03 -4.26 4.42
CA ALA A 80 -5.91 -5.13 4.84
C ALA A 80 -5.52 -4.89 6.29
N TYR A 81 -5.43 -3.61 6.71
CA TYR A 81 -5.08 -3.24 8.06
C TYR A 81 -6.14 -3.70 9.08
N LEU A 82 -7.43 -3.52 8.79
CA LEU A 82 -8.51 -3.98 9.66
C LEU A 82 -8.52 -5.50 9.82
N ILE A 83 -8.36 -6.24 8.72
CA ILE A 83 -8.20 -7.70 8.72
C ILE A 83 -7.01 -8.09 9.61
N GLN A 84 -5.86 -7.46 9.40
CA GLN A 84 -4.64 -7.78 10.14
C GLN A 84 -4.78 -7.46 11.63
N ARG A 85 -5.42 -6.33 11.98
CA ARG A 85 -5.71 -5.92 13.36
C ARG A 85 -6.62 -6.92 14.07
N GLN A 86 -7.69 -7.37 13.42
CA GLN A 86 -8.60 -8.37 13.98
C GLN A 86 -7.91 -9.72 14.18
N ARG A 87 -7.07 -10.14 13.22
CA ARG A 87 -6.30 -11.37 13.33
C ARG A 87 -5.29 -11.30 14.48
N ARG A 88 -4.61 -10.18 14.67
CA ARG A 88 -3.72 -9.95 15.81
C ARG A 88 -4.46 -10.00 17.15
N ALA A 89 -5.63 -9.36 17.23
CA ALA A 89 -6.46 -9.40 18.44
C ALA A 89 -6.93 -10.81 18.80
N ARG A 90 -7.22 -11.66 17.80
CA ARG A 90 -7.55 -13.08 18.00
C ARG A 90 -6.34 -13.95 18.37
N MET A 91 -5.15 -13.56 17.92
CA MET A 91 -3.89 -14.26 18.23
C MET A 91 -3.31 -13.88 19.58
N ALA A 92 -3.71 -12.76 20.18
CA ALA A 92 -3.45 -12.48 21.59
C ALA A 92 -4.39 -13.38 22.41
N PRO A 93 -3.91 -14.49 23.00
CA PRO A 93 -4.76 -15.36 23.78
C PRO A 93 -5.21 -14.61 25.02
N THR A 94 -6.43 -14.89 25.46
CA THR A 94 -6.98 -14.60 26.78
C THR A 94 -5.89 -14.71 27.86
N ALA A 95 -5.29 -13.58 28.21
CA ALA A 95 -4.43 -13.47 29.38
C ALA A 95 -5.32 -13.15 30.59
N ALA A 96 -6.05 -14.17 31.05
CA ALA A 96 -6.63 -14.30 32.40
C ALA A 96 -7.40 -15.63 32.48
#